data_AF-A0A0Q9I8U0-F1
#
_entry.id   AF-A0A0Q9I8U0-F1
#
_cell.length_a   1.000
_cell.length_b   1.000
_cell.length_c   1.000
_cell.angle_alpha   90.00
_cell.angle_beta   90.00
_cell.angle_gamma   90.00
#
_symmetry.space_group_name_H-M   'P 1'
#
loop_
_entity.id
_entity.type
_entity.pdbx_description
1 polymer ?
#
loop_
_entity_poly.entity_id
_entity_poly.type
_entity_poly.pdbx_seq_one_letter_code
_entity_poly.pdbx_strand_id
1 'polypeptide(L)'
;MTAARLIEIRDQVTDLRTRARKSDAAAYAAGLNLTLANSHDRAAKELWRQVHDLEARQANLTAGLPEDFGKPKPAEAVPEPAARAVKQAPLPEGDFPDVPDYPSALPKEQRSKLFRSTTAKISAWLGMLRKAGAATEMLVELSAIDHVRTAWAVDRINALEQRCADLEMALAKRDTTPSGRKLDALSARVAELEAGGILYCGVWQRSGVTYRKGALVTFEGSGWIALREAKEGEAPGTPTAWQLAIKRGKDGKDARP
;
A
#
# COMPACT_ATOMS: atom_id res chain seq x y z
N MET A 1 0.61 -33.61 -5.50
CA MET A 1 1.57 -33.12 -4.48
C MET A 1 1.61 -31.60 -4.33
N THR A 2 1.13 -30.80 -5.29
CA THR A 2 1.29 -29.33 -5.29
C THR A 2 0.45 -28.59 -4.24
N ALA A 3 -0.78 -29.01 -3.96
CA ALA A 3 -1.68 -28.27 -3.05
C ALA A 3 -1.20 -28.25 -1.58
N ALA A 4 -0.79 -29.40 -1.04
CA ALA A 4 -0.29 -29.49 0.35
C ALA A 4 1.02 -28.70 0.54
N ARG A 5 1.92 -28.76 -0.45
CA ARG A 5 3.19 -28.02 -0.45
C ARG A 5 2.99 -26.50 -0.52
N LEU A 6 1.98 -26.03 -1.25
CA LEU A 6 1.63 -24.61 -1.32
C LEU A 6 1.09 -24.07 0.02
N ILE A 7 0.34 -24.89 0.76
CA ILE A 7 -0.15 -24.52 2.10
C ILE A 7 1.05 -24.41 3.07
N GLU A 8 1.95 -25.38 3.06
CA GLU A 8 3.15 -25.37 3.89
C GLU A 8 4.04 -24.13 3.66
N ILE A 9 4.31 -23.79 2.39
CA ILE A 9 5.12 -22.60 2.05
C ILE A 9 4.42 -21.31 2.50
N ARG A 10 3.09 -21.22 2.38
CA ARG A 10 2.33 -20.05 2.82
C ARG A 10 2.42 -19.85 4.34
N ASP A 11 2.35 -20.94 5.09
CA ASP A 11 2.48 -20.90 6.56
C ASP A 11 3.90 -20.47 6.96
N GLN A 12 4.92 -21.00 6.29
CA GLN A 12 6.32 -20.59 6.50
C GLN A 12 6.56 -19.11 6.19
N VAL A 13 5.99 -18.58 5.09
CA VAL A 13 6.08 -17.14 4.76
C VAL A 13 5.43 -16.29 5.85
N THR A 14 4.30 -16.74 6.40
CA THR A 14 3.57 -16.01 7.45
C THR A 14 4.36 -15.97 8.76
N ASP A 15 4.97 -17.09 9.17
CA ASP A 15 5.86 -17.15 10.34
C ASP A 15 7.08 -16.23 10.17
N LEU A 16 7.78 -16.35 9.03
CA LEU A 16 9.00 -15.55 8.77
C LEU A 16 8.71 -14.05 8.75
N ARG A 17 7.59 -13.62 8.14
CA ARG A 17 7.15 -12.21 8.18
C ARG A 17 6.89 -11.73 9.60
N THR A 18 6.30 -12.56 10.44
CA THR A 18 6.05 -12.24 11.85
C THR A 18 7.36 -12.06 12.61
N ARG A 19 8.32 -12.97 12.40
CA ARG A 19 9.66 -12.90 13.00
C ARG A 19 10.45 -11.67 12.52
N ALA A 20 10.38 -11.36 11.23
CA ALA A 20 11.03 -10.19 10.64
C ALA A 20 10.52 -8.90 11.29
N ARG A 21 9.19 -8.73 11.37
CA ARG A 21 8.56 -7.57 12.05
C ARG A 21 8.95 -7.44 13.51
N LYS A 22 9.05 -8.56 14.23
CA LYS A 22 9.52 -8.57 15.63
C LYS A 22 10.97 -8.12 15.74
N SER A 23 11.83 -8.52 14.80
CA SER A 23 13.23 -8.08 14.75
C SER A 23 13.34 -6.59 14.41
N ASP A 24 12.54 -6.10 13.45
CA ASP A 24 12.47 -4.67 13.11
C ASP A 24 12.01 -3.84 14.30
N ALA A 25 10.98 -4.28 15.02
CA ALA A 25 10.50 -3.63 16.23
C ALA A 25 11.56 -3.62 17.35
N ALA A 26 12.33 -4.72 17.49
CA ALA A 26 13.44 -4.79 18.43
C ALA A 26 14.60 -3.86 18.05
N ALA A 27 14.91 -3.72 16.75
CA ALA A 27 15.91 -2.77 16.27
C ALA A 27 15.52 -1.32 16.62
N TYR A 28 14.24 -0.98 16.45
CA TYR A 28 13.70 0.34 16.81
C TYR A 28 13.73 0.57 18.32
N ALA A 29 13.32 -0.42 19.11
CA ALA A 29 13.32 -0.34 20.57
C ALA A 29 14.73 -0.27 21.20
N ALA A 30 15.76 -0.82 20.52
CA ALA A 30 17.15 -0.78 20.99
C ALA A 30 17.74 0.65 21.01
N GLY A 31 17.09 1.64 20.38
CA GLY A 31 17.45 3.05 20.46
C GLY A 31 18.91 3.33 20.07
N LEU A 32 19.62 4.13 20.89
CA LEU A 32 21.01 4.57 20.65
C LEU A 32 22.08 3.46 20.76
N ASN A 33 21.71 2.23 21.13
CA ASN A 33 22.67 1.12 21.18
C ASN A 33 22.92 0.56 19.76
N LEU A 34 23.82 1.25 19.04
CA LEU A 34 24.13 1.00 17.64
C LEU A 34 24.52 -0.45 17.34
N THR A 35 25.22 -1.12 18.25
CA THR A 35 25.63 -2.52 18.07
C THR A 35 24.45 -3.49 18.10
N LEU A 36 23.51 -3.27 19.02
CA LEU A 36 22.30 -4.08 19.14
C LEU A 36 21.30 -3.78 18.00
N ALA A 37 21.16 -2.51 17.61
CA ALA A 37 20.35 -2.14 16.45
C ALA A 37 20.89 -2.77 15.16
N ASN A 38 22.21 -2.75 14.95
CA ASN A 38 22.86 -3.37 13.79
C ASN A 38 22.70 -4.89 13.75
N SER A 39 22.67 -5.57 14.90
CA SER A 39 22.46 -7.03 14.92
C SER A 39 21.02 -7.39 14.55
N HIS A 40 20.03 -6.62 15.05
CA HIS A 40 18.62 -6.81 14.71
C HIS A 40 18.31 -6.45 13.25
N ASP A 41 18.92 -5.41 12.69
CA ASP A 41 18.80 -5.05 11.28
C ASP A 41 19.37 -6.14 10.37
N ARG A 42 20.54 -6.72 10.70
CA ARG A 42 21.10 -7.87 9.96
C ARG A 42 20.16 -9.07 10.02
N ALA A 43 19.61 -9.38 11.20
CA ALA A 43 18.68 -10.48 11.37
C ALA A 43 17.38 -10.27 10.57
N ALA A 44 16.84 -9.05 10.55
CA ALA A 44 15.66 -8.71 9.76
C ALA A 44 15.90 -8.85 8.25
N LYS A 45 17.03 -8.33 7.75
CA LYS A 45 17.42 -8.46 6.34
C LYS A 45 17.56 -9.92 5.91
N GLU A 46 18.11 -10.77 6.76
CA GLU A 46 18.21 -12.20 6.51
C GLU A 46 16.84 -12.86 6.41
N LEU A 47 15.93 -12.58 7.35
CA LEU A 47 14.56 -13.11 7.34
C LEU A 47 13.78 -12.65 6.10
N TRP A 48 13.92 -11.39 5.70
CA TRP A 48 13.29 -10.87 4.48
C TRP A 48 13.82 -11.52 3.21
N ARG A 49 15.12 -11.83 3.14
CA ARG A 49 15.68 -12.61 2.03
C ARG A 49 15.03 -13.99 1.94
N GLN A 50 14.88 -14.68 3.08
CA GLN A 50 14.22 -15.98 3.13
C GLN A 50 12.74 -15.92 2.71
N VAL A 51 12.02 -14.86 3.10
CA VAL A 51 10.64 -14.60 2.66
C VAL A 51 10.58 -14.47 1.14
N HIS A 52 11.45 -13.64 0.55
CA HIS A 52 11.48 -13.45 -0.90
C HIS A 52 11.82 -14.75 -1.66
N ASP A 53 12.76 -15.54 -1.13
CA ASP A 53 13.08 -16.85 -1.72
C ASP A 53 11.90 -17.81 -1.68
N LEU A 54 11.11 -17.84 -0.60
CA LEU A 54 9.92 -18.69 -0.50
C LEU A 54 8.77 -18.19 -1.37
N GLU A 55 8.58 -16.88 -1.48
CA GLU A 55 7.59 -16.28 -2.37
C GLU A 55 7.89 -16.60 -3.84
N ALA A 56 9.17 -16.56 -4.24
CA ALA A 56 9.60 -16.96 -5.57
C ALA A 56 9.28 -18.45 -5.84
N ARG A 57 9.55 -19.33 -4.87
CA ARG A 57 9.19 -20.76 -4.96
C ARG A 57 7.68 -20.98 -5.05
N GLN A 58 6.90 -20.24 -4.27
CA GLN A 58 5.44 -20.28 -4.33
C GLN A 58 4.91 -19.86 -5.70
N ALA A 59 5.47 -18.80 -6.28
CA ALA A 59 5.14 -18.32 -7.62
C ALA A 59 5.44 -19.38 -8.68
N ASN A 60 6.62 -20.02 -8.61
CA ASN A 60 7.00 -21.12 -9.49
C ASN A 60 6.01 -22.30 -9.43
N LEU A 61 5.69 -22.77 -8.21
CA LEU A 61 4.75 -23.88 -8.02
C LEU A 61 3.35 -23.55 -8.52
N THR A 62 2.90 -22.30 -8.33
CA THR A 62 1.59 -21.83 -8.81
C THR A 62 1.55 -21.80 -10.35
N ALA A 63 2.67 -21.47 -10.99
CA ALA A 63 2.82 -21.48 -12.44
C ALA A 63 3.09 -22.90 -13.03
N GLY A 64 3.16 -23.94 -12.19
CA GLY A 64 3.51 -25.30 -12.63
C GLY A 64 4.98 -25.47 -13.02
N LEU A 65 5.85 -24.53 -12.63
CA LEU A 65 7.29 -24.56 -12.85
C LEU A 65 8.02 -25.30 -11.71
N PRO A 66 9.23 -25.83 -11.95
CA PRO A 66 10.07 -26.40 -10.89
C PRO A 66 10.34 -25.38 -9.77
N GLU A 67 10.39 -25.84 -8.52
CA GLU A 67 10.53 -24.97 -7.33
C GLU A 67 11.77 -24.06 -7.41
N ASP A 68 12.87 -24.54 -8.00
CA ASP A 68 14.15 -23.82 -8.13
C ASP A 68 14.31 -23.03 -9.43
N PHE A 69 13.25 -22.88 -10.23
CA PHE A 69 13.31 -22.15 -11.48
C PHE A 69 13.69 -20.68 -11.25
N GLY A 70 14.75 -20.21 -11.90
CA GLY A 70 15.23 -18.83 -11.78
C GLY A 70 16.14 -18.53 -10.58
N LYS A 71 16.47 -19.51 -9.73
CA LYS A 71 17.54 -19.30 -8.72
C LYS A 71 18.87 -19.09 -9.44
N PRO A 72 19.62 -18.02 -9.14
CA PRO A 72 20.97 -17.87 -9.67
C PRO A 72 21.79 -19.08 -9.23
N LYS A 73 22.43 -19.75 -10.21
CA LYS A 73 23.36 -20.85 -9.94
C LYS A 73 24.36 -20.35 -8.88
N PRO A 74 24.56 -21.07 -7.75
CA PRO A 74 25.47 -20.61 -6.72
C PRO A 74 26.81 -20.32 -7.38
N ALA A 75 27.23 -19.05 -7.32
CA ALA A 75 28.52 -18.64 -7.83
C ALA A 75 29.56 -19.49 -7.10
N GLU A 76 30.39 -20.21 -7.86
CA GLU A 76 31.56 -20.90 -7.32
C GLU A 76 32.30 -19.92 -6.41
N ALA A 77 32.53 -20.35 -5.17
CA ALA A 77 33.09 -19.51 -4.12
C ALA A 77 34.39 -18.87 -4.62
N VAL A 78 34.32 -17.59 -4.96
CA VAL A 78 35.51 -16.79 -5.25
C VAL A 78 36.28 -16.69 -3.93
N PRO A 79 37.54 -17.17 -3.86
CA PRO A 79 38.30 -17.16 -2.63
C PRO A 79 38.40 -15.73 -2.09
N GLU A 80 38.06 -15.58 -0.82
CA GLU A 80 38.05 -14.31 -0.10
C GLU A 80 39.44 -13.64 -0.25
N PRO A 81 39.53 -12.41 -0.79
CA PRO A 81 40.82 -11.78 -1.01
C PRO A 81 41.47 -11.51 0.34
N ALA A 82 42.64 -12.11 0.56
CA ALA A 82 43.45 -11.95 1.76
C ALA A 82 43.55 -10.47 2.16
N ALA A 83 43.18 -10.16 3.40
CA ALA A 83 43.17 -8.82 3.95
C ALA A 83 44.57 -8.19 3.81
N ARG A 84 44.73 -7.29 2.82
CA ARG A 84 45.94 -6.47 2.69
C ARG A 84 45.99 -5.52 3.88
N ALA A 85 47.03 -5.66 4.71
CA ALA A 85 47.40 -4.66 5.70
C ALA A 85 47.58 -3.30 5.00
N VAL A 86 46.60 -2.41 5.19
CA VAL A 86 46.63 -1.05 4.65
C VAL A 86 47.61 -0.24 5.48
N LYS A 87 48.75 0.10 4.90
CA LYS A 87 49.67 1.09 5.48
C LYS A 87 48.94 2.45 5.47
N GLN A 88 48.77 3.06 6.64
CA GLN A 88 48.23 4.41 6.76
C GLN A 88 49.19 5.38 6.06
N ALA A 89 48.77 5.89 4.90
CA ALA A 89 49.44 7.03 4.28
C ALA A 89 49.08 8.30 5.08
N PRO A 90 50.02 9.23 5.29
CA PRO A 90 49.70 10.52 5.90
C PRO A 90 48.62 11.22 5.07
N LEU A 91 47.59 11.72 5.76
CA LEU A 91 46.48 12.44 5.13
C LEU A 91 47.04 13.66 4.38
N PRO A 92 46.57 13.94 3.16
CA PRO A 92 46.89 15.19 2.49
C PRO A 92 46.34 16.35 3.32
N GLU A 93 47.17 17.38 3.59
CA GLU A 93 46.80 18.63 4.28
C GLU A 93 45.82 19.47 3.42
N GLY A 94 44.62 18.94 3.19
CA GLY A 94 43.52 19.67 2.56
C GLY A 94 42.55 20.16 3.62
N ASP A 95 42.37 21.47 3.71
CA ASP A 95 41.37 22.09 4.59
C ASP A 95 39.99 21.48 4.36
N PHE A 96 39.33 21.05 5.44
CA PHE A 96 37.94 20.63 5.40
C PHE A 96 37.08 21.80 4.87
N PRO A 97 36.14 21.57 3.94
CA PRO A 97 35.32 22.64 3.42
C PRO A 97 34.50 23.27 4.55
N ASP A 98 34.68 24.58 4.77
CA ASP A 98 33.93 25.33 5.77
C ASP A 98 32.42 25.12 5.56
N VAL A 99 31.76 24.55 6.58
CA VAL A 99 30.34 24.24 6.56
C VAL A 99 29.62 25.47 7.12
N PRO A 100 28.92 26.25 6.28
CA PRO A 100 28.25 27.44 6.76
C PRO A 100 27.17 27.07 7.77
N ASP A 101 27.04 27.88 8.82
CA ASP A 101 25.91 27.80 9.74
C ASP A 101 24.60 27.89 8.95
N TYR A 102 23.63 27.03 9.25
CA TYR A 102 22.33 27.00 8.57
C TYR A 102 21.26 27.72 9.40
N PRO A 103 21.11 29.05 9.28
CA PRO A 103 20.07 29.75 10.01
C PRO A 103 18.69 29.26 9.55
N SER A 104 17.88 28.84 10.53
CA SER A 104 16.51 28.37 10.33
C SER A 104 15.59 29.42 9.68
N ALA A 105 15.98 30.70 9.77
CA ALA A 105 15.25 31.86 9.23
C ALA A 105 15.38 32.04 7.70
N LEU A 106 16.19 31.26 6.99
CA LEU A 106 16.36 31.46 5.54
C LEU A 106 15.12 31.00 4.72
N PRO A 107 14.75 31.74 3.66
CA PRO A 107 13.78 31.29 2.67
C PRO A 107 14.10 29.89 2.12
N LYS A 108 13.06 29.10 1.86
CA LYS A 108 13.17 27.68 1.44
C LYS A 108 14.08 27.49 0.22
N GLU A 109 14.00 28.40 -0.77
CA GLU A 109 14.84 28.35 -1.97
C GLU A 109 16.32 28.60 -1.67
N GLN A 110 16.63 29.53 -0.76
CA GLN A 110 18.00 29.85 -0.37
C GLN A 110 18.62 28.71 0.45
N ARG A 111 17.84 28.09 1.35
CA ARG A 111 18.27 26.87 2.06
C ARG A 111 18.57 25.73 1.10
N SER A 112 17.72 25.52 0.10
CA SER A 112 17.94 24.47 -0.90
C SER A 112 19.19 24.71 -1.74
N LYS A 113 19.47 25.96 -2.14
CA LYS A 113 20.68 26.32 -2.88
C LYS A 113 21.95 26.15 -2.02
N LEU A 114 21.92 26.65 -0.78
CA LEU A 114 23.05 26.53 0.16
C LEU A 114 23.38 25.05 0.42
N PHE A 115 22.36 24.23 0.65
CA PHE A 115 22.51 22.79 0.84
C PHE A 115 23.14 22.09 -0.36
N ARG A 116 22.65 22.35 -1.59
CA ARG A 116 23.21 21.76 -2.82
C ARG A 116 24.68 22.12 -3.01
N SER A 117 25.04 23.36 -2.70
CA SER A 117 26.42 23.84 -2.76
C SER A 117 27.30 23.11 -1.74
N THR A 118 26.88 23.02 -0.48
CA THR A 118 27.64 22.35 0.59
C THR A 118 27.78 20.86 0.34
N THR A 119 26.72 20.17 -0.11
CA THR A 119 26.78 18.75 -0.48
C THR A 119 27.67 18.47 -1.68
N ALA A 120 27.72 19.37 -2.67
CA ALA A 120 28.64 19.25 -3.80
C ALA A 120 30.11 19.38 -3.35
N LYS A 121 30.42 20.32 -2.45
CA LYS A 121 31.77 20.51 -1.87
C LYS A 121 32.21 19.30 -1.06
N ILE A 122 31.35 18.79 -0.18
CA ILE A 122 31.61 17.60 0.63
C ILE A 122 31.82 16.37 -0.28
N SER A 123 30.97 16.18 -1.30
CA SER A 123 31.11 15.05 -2.24
C SER A 123 32.42 15.11 -3.03
N ALA A 124 32.85 16.29 -3.45
CA ALA A 124 34.13 16.48 -4.14
C ALA A 124 35.32 16.15 -3.23
N TRP A 125 35.30 16.63 -1.98
CA TRP A 125 36.32 16.36 -0.98
C TRP A 125 36.41 14.87 -0.61
N LEU A 126 35.26 14.20 -0.39
CA LEU A 126 35.21 12.73 -0.19
C LEU A 126 35.76 11.96 -1.40
N GLY A 127 35.55 12.46 -2.61
CA GLY A 127 36.12 11.91 -3.84
C GLY A 127 37.64 12.03 -3.88
N MET A 128 38.21 13.11 -3.35
CA MET A 128 39.67 13.28 -3.21
C MET A 128 40.24 12.31 -2.18
N LEU A 129 39.61 12.19 -1.00
CA LEU A 129 40.04 11.27 0.06
C LEU A 129 39.99 9.80 -0.37
N ARG A 130 38.94 9.39 -1.10
CA ARG A 130 38.83 8.03 -1.65
C ARG A 130 39.96 7.73 -2.64
N LYS A 131 40.37 8.70 -3.45
CA LYS A 131 41.51 8.56 -4.37
C LYS A 131 42.85 8.49 -3.65
N ALA A 132 42.97 9.13 -2.47
CA ALA A 132 44.16 9.12 -1.64
C ALA A 132 44.34 7.84 -0.79
N GLY A 133 43.35 6.93 -0.78
CA GLY A 133 43.46 5.63 -0.12
C GLY A 133 43.42 5.67 1.42
N ALA A 134 42.89 6.75 2.02
CA ALA A 134 42.79 6.89 3.47
C ALA A 134 41.81 5.87 4.07
N ALA A 135 42.25 5.13 5.10
CA ALA A 135 41.55 3.98 5.67
C ALA A 135 40.71 4.35 6.91
N THR A 136 39.45 3.90 6.88
CA THR A 136 38.57 3.50 8.02
C THR A 136 38.14 4.51 9.09
N GLU A 137 38.88 5.56 9.48
CA GLU A 137 38.32 6.58 10.40
C GLU A 137 37.25 7.46 9.73
N MET A 138 37.28 7.53 8.39
CA MET A 138 36.29 8.14 7.51
C MET A 138 34.87 7.55 7.62
N LEU A 139 34.70 6.39 8.30
CA LEU A 139 33.40 5.80 8.64
C LEU A 139 32.67 6.54 9.77
N VAL A 140 33.40 7.26 10.64
CA VAL A 140 32.81 8.09 11.70
C VAL A 140 32.14 9.33 11.09
N GLU A 141 32.70 9.91 10.04
CA GLU A 141 32.06 11.02 9.30
C GLU A 141 30.89 10.58 8.42
N LEU A 142 30.88 9.34 7.90
CA LEU A 142 29.69 8.79 7.26
C LEU A 142 28.50 8.70 8.23
N SER A 143 28.75 8.55 9.53
CA SER A 143 27.71 8.62 10.57
C SER A 143 27.17 10.04 10.76
N ALA A 144 27.99 11.07 10.53
CA ALA A 144 27.56 12.47 10.53
C ALA A 144 26.68 12.78 9.30
N ILE A 145 27.04 12.23 8.12
CA ILE A 145 26.20 12.29 6.92
C ILE A 145 24.88 11.53 7.14
N ASP A 146 24.92 10.38 7.84
CA ASP A 146 23.70 9.65 8.18
C ASP A 146 22.86 10.38 9.24
N HIS A 147 23.47 11.09 10.18
CA HIS A 147 22.79 11.99 11.12
C HIS A 147 22.12 13.18 10.40
N VAL A 148 22.78 13.78 9.41
CA VAL A 148 22.17 14.83 8.58
C VAL A 148 21.03 14.26 7.73
N ARG A 149 21.18 13.03 7.24
CA ARG A 149 20.14 12.32 6.48
C ARG A 149 18.94 11.96 7.37
N THR A 150 19.16 11.49 8.59
CA THR A 150 18.09 11.17 9.55
C THR A 150 17.43 12.43 10.08
N ALA A 151 18.18 13.49 10.41
CA ALA A 151 17.61 14.78 10.78
C ALA A 151 16.71 15.35 9.68
N TRP A 152 17.13 15.26 8.40
CA TRP A 152 16.29 15.69 7.29
C TRP A 152 15.10 14.76 7.03
N ALA A 153 15.26 13.46 7.26
CA ALA A 153 14.15 12.52 7.22
C ALA A 153 13.11 12.86 8.30
N VAL A 154 13.56 13.22 9.51
CA VAL A 154 12.70 13.67 10.62
C VAL A 154 11.99 14.98 10.27
N ASP A 155 12.69 15.99 9.75
CA ASP A 155 12.04 17.23 9.31
C ASP A 155 11.00 17.01 8.21
N ARG A 156 11.29 16.10 7.28
CA ARG A 156 10.36 15.73 6.21
C ARG A 156 9.17 14.92 6.74
N ILE A 157 9.38 14.06 7.72
CA ILE A 157 8.31 13.33 8.42
C ILE A 157 7.42 14.33 9.17
N ASN A 158 8.00 15.23 9.97
CA ASN A 158 7.26 16.28 10.68
C ASN A 158 6.46 17.17 9.73
N ALA A 159 7.04 17.53 8.58
CA ALA A 159 6.34 18.30 7.55
C ALA A 159 5.19 17.52 6.88
N LEU A 160 5.31 16.20 6.77
CA LEU A 160 4.22 15.35 6.28
C LEU A 160 3.13 15.20 7.35
N GLU A 161 3.49 15.01 8.60
CA GLU A 161 2.56 14.95 9.74
C GLU A 161 1.73 16.24 9.85
N GLN A 162 2.39 17.41 9.74
CA GLN A 162 1.69 18.69 9.74
C GLN A 162 0.70 18.80 8.57
N ARG A 163 1.09 18.36 7.37
CA ARG A 163 0.18 18.36 6.21
C ARG A 163 -0.98 17.38 6.39
N CYS A 164 -0.76 16.24 7.03
CA CYS A 164 -1.84 15.32 7.37
C CYS A 164 -2.81 15.96 8.36
N ALA A 165 -2.31 16.61 9.42
CA ALA A 165 -3.14 17.34 10.39
C ALA A 165 -3.97 18.45 9.72
N ASP A 166 -3.37 19.22 8.81
CA ASP A 166 -4.08 20.26 8.05
C ASP A 166 -5.18 19.66 7.15
N LEU A 167 -4.91 18.52 6.52
CA LEU A 167 -5.89 17.81 5.69
C LEU A 167 -7.04 17.24 6.52
N GLU A 168 -6.75 16.65 7.67
CA GLU A 168 -7.75 16.16 8.61
C GLU A 168 -8.67 17.30 9.09
N MET A 169 -8.09 18.45 9.44
CA MET A 169 -8.85 19.64 9.81
C MET A 169 -9.70 20.16 8.63
N ALA A 170 -9.17 20.14 7.41
CA ALA A 170 -9.91 20.55 6.21
C ALA A 170 -11.08 19.60 5.90
N LEU A 171 -10.91 18.29 6.11
CA LEU A 171 -11.98 17.29 5.97
C LEU A 171 -13.06 17.48 7.03
N ALA A 172 -12.68 17.62 8.31
CA ALA A 172 -13.64 17.92 9.38
C ALA A 172 -14.41 19.22 9.11
N LYS A 173 -13.76 20.23 8.53
CA LYS A 173 -14.40 21.46 8.10
C LYS A 173 -15.39 21.23 6.95
N ARG A 174 -15.05 20.38 5.98
CA ARG A 174 -15.95 20.03 4.86
C ARG A 174 -17.26 19.43 5.37
N ASP A 175 -17.18 18.49 6.30
CA ASP A 175 -18.35 17.79 6.87
C ASP A 175 -19.23 18.73 7.70
N THR A 176 -18.61 19.74 8.33
CA THR A 176 -19.34 20.75 9.10
C THR A 176 -19.93 21.88 8.25
N THR A 177 -19.47 22.06 7.00
CA THR A 177 -20.03 23.09 6.11
C THR A 177 -21.48 22.78 5.72
N PRO A 178 -22.33 23.80 5.52
CA PRO A 178 -23.70 23.61 5.02
C PRO A 178 -23.78 22.85 3.69
N SER A 179 -22.74 22.96 2.86
CA SER A 179 -22.63 22.25 1.58
C SER A 179 -22.36 20.75 1.77
N GLY A 180 -21.51 20.37 2.74
CA GLY A 180 -21.27 18.97 3.09
C GLY A 180 -22.55 18.27 3.54
N ARG A 181 -23.26 18.86 4.51
CA ARG A 181 -24.55 18.32 4.99
C ARG A 181 -25.61 18.23 3.90
N LYS A 182 -25.64 19.19 2.97
CA LYS A 182 -26.55 19.14 1.81
C LYS A 182 -26.21 17.99 0.86
N LEU A 183 -24.92 17.72 0.63
CA LEU A 183 -24.50 16.59 -0.19
C LEU A 183 -24.91 15.26 0.45
N ASP A 184 -24.72 15.10 1.76
CA ASP A 184 -25.13 13.89 2.47
C ASP A 184 -26.65 13.69 2.42
N ALA A 185 -27.41 14.77 2.67
CA ALA A 185 -28.87 14.73 2.60
C ALA A 185 -29.38 14.42 1.18
N LEU A 186 -28.74 14.98 0.14
CA LEU A 186 -29.08 14.67 -1.24
C LEU A 186 -28.71 13.24 -1.60
N SER A 187 -27.53 12.77 -1.19
CA SER A 187 -27.10 11.39 -1.42
C SER A 187 -28.05 10.39 -0.75
N ALA A 188 -28.49 10.66 0.48
CA ALA A 188 -29.46 9.82 1.18
C ALA A 188 -30.81 9.78 0.44
N ARG A 189 -31.30 10.94 -0.04
CA ARG A 189 -32.54 11.01 -0.83
C ARG A 189 -32.44 10.28 -2.16
N VAL A 190 -31.29 10.36 -2.83
CA VAL A 190 -31.06 9.60 -4.08
C VAL A 190 -31.08 8.10 -3.79
N ALA A 191 -30.39 7.64 -2.74
CA ALA A 191 -30.40 6.23 -2.35
C ALA A 191 -31.81 5.71 -2.01
N GLU A 192 -32.63 6.54 -1.34
CA GLU A 192 -34.03 6.21 -1.06
C GLU A 192 -34.86 6.09 -2.34
N LEU A 193 -34.69 7.02 -3.29
CA LEU A 193 -35.37 6.99 -4.58
C LEU A 193 -34.95 5.79 -5.43
N GLU A 194 -33.66 5.46 -5.45
CA GLU A 194 -33.13 4.30 -6.16
C GLU A 194 -33.57 2.97 -5.55
N ALA A 195 -33.84 2.94 -4.24
CA ALA A 195 -34.39 1.79 -3.55
C ALA A 195 -35.91 1.62 -3.79
N GLY A 196 -36.64 2.70 -4.06
CA GLY A 196 -38.09 2.71 -4.27
C GLY A 196 -38.56 2.69 -5.72
N GLY A 197 -37.65 2.86 -6.69
CA GLY A 197 -37.98 2.98 -8.11
C GLY A 197 -38.50 1.69 -8.76
N ILE A 198 -39.34 1.85 -9.79
CA ILE A 198 -39.78 0.74 -10.64
C ILE A 198 -38.69 0.43 -11.67
N LEU A 199 -38.23 -0.81 -11.71
CA LEU A 199 -37.22 -1.27 -12.68
C LEU A 199 -37.80 -2.39 -13.54
N TYR A 200 -37.85 -2.19 -14.86
CA TYR A 200 -38.27 -3.27 -15.77
C TYR A 200 -37.15 -4.29 -15.97
N CYS A 201 -37.40 -5.54 -15.59
CA CYS A 201 -36.43 -6.64 -15.62
C CYS A 201 -36.70 -7.66 -16.74
N GLY A 202 -37.64 -7.38 -17.66
CA GLY A 202 -37.96 -8.28 -18.76
C GLY A 202 -38.91 -9.43 -18.37
N VAL A 203 -38.75 -10.58 -19.02
CA VAL A 203 -39.56 -11.79 -18.76
C VAL A 203 -39.07 -12.48 -17.50
N TRP A 204 -39.98 -12.88 -16.61
CA TRP A 204 -39.62 -13.61 -15.40
C TRP A 204 -38.88 -14.91 -15.72
N GLN A 205 -37.79 -15.15 -14.99
CA GLN A 205 -36.96 -16.35 -15.09
C GLN A 205 -37.09 -17.20 -13.82
N ARG A 206 -37.18 -18.51 -14.01
CA ARG A 206 -37.40 -19.47 -12.91
C ARG A 206 -36.19 -19.69 -12.01
N SER A 207 -34.99 -19.62 -12.57
CA SER A 207 -33.74 -19.92 -11.88
C SER A 207 -32.68 -18.89 -12.22
N GLY A 208 -31.75 -18.66 -11.29
CA GLY A 208 -30.58 -17.80 -11.48
C GLY A 208 -30.80 -16.30 -11.30
N VAL A 209 -32.02 -15.85 -10.96
CA VAL A 209 -32.33 -14.43 -10.79
C VAL A 209 -33.19 -14.19 -9.54
N THR A 210 -32.74 -13.26 -8.69
CA THR A 210 -33.54 -12.66 -7.61
C THR A 210 -34.00 -11.27 -8.03
N TYR A 211 -35.22 -10.91 -7.65
CA TYR A 211 -35.81 -9.61 -8.02
C TYR A 211 -35.95 -8.74 -6.78
N ARG A 212 -35.33 -7.56 -6.81
CA ARG A 212 -35.48 -6.57 -5.73
C ARG A 212 -36.90 -5.99 -5.71
N LYS A 213 -37.28 -5.39 -4.57
CA LYS A 213 -38.50 -4.58 -4.46
C LYS A 213 -38.56 -3.53 -5.59
N GLY A 214 -39.72 -3.35 -6.21
CA GLY A 214 -39.94 -2.45 -7.33
C GLY A 214 -39.58 -3.04 -8.70
N ALA A 215 -39.02 -4.26 -8.76
CA ALA A 215 -38.78 -4.93 -10.04
C ALA A 215 -40.11 -5.28 -10.72
N LEU A 216 -40.24 -4.92 -11.99
CA LEU A 216 -41.37 -5.19 -12.86
C LEU A 216 -40.96 -6.26 -13.89
N VAL A 217 -41.65 -7.39 -13.89
CA VAL A 217 -41.43 -8.50 -14.83
C VAL A 217 -42.70 -8.81 -15.61
N THR A 218 -42.55 -9.45 -16.76
CA THR A 218 -43.67 -10.03 -17.51
C THR A 218 -43.77 -11.54 -17.27
N PHE A 219 -44.96 -12.02 -16.89
CA PHE A 219 -45.26 -13.44 -16.69
C PHE A 219 -46.72 -13.72 -17.10
N GLU A 220 -46.94 -14.76 -17.90
CA GLU A 220 -48.24 -15.12 -18.48
C GLU A 220 -48.99 -13.97 -19.17
N GLY A 221 -48.23 -13.11 -19.87
CA GLY A 221 -48.77 -11.95 -20.60
C GLY A 221 -49.21 -10.79 -19.72
N SER A 222 -48.98 -10.86 -18.41
CA SER A 222 -49.26 -9.79 -17.45
C SER A 222 -47.96 -9.20 -16.89
N GLY A 223 -48.01 -7.93 -16.48
CA GLY A 223 -46.93 -7.25 -15.77
C GLY A 223 -47.09 -7.38 -14.26
N TRP A 224 -46.03 -7.80 -13.57
CA TRP A 224 -46.02 -8.05 -12.13
C TRP A 224 -44.92 -7.25 -11.47
N ILE A 225 -45.24 -6.57 -10.37
CA ILE A 225 -44.29 -5.80 -9.57
C ILE A 225 -43.96 -6.54 -8.26
N ALA A 226 -42.68 -6.60 -7.91
CA ALA A 226 -42.21 -7.17 -6.66
C ALA A 226 -42.40 -6.17 -5.51
N LEU A 227 -43.17 -6.53 -4.48
CA LEU A 227 -43.42 -5.69 -3.29
C LEU A 227 -42.32 -5.80 -2.23
N ARG A 228 -41.54 -6.88 -2.30
CA ARG A 228 -40.35 -7.15 -1.51
C ARG A 228 -39.33 -7.85 -2.41
N GLU A 229 -38.17 -8.16 -1.85
CA GLU A 229 -37.22 -9.03 -2.52
C GLU A 229 -37.85 -10.43 -2.76
N ALA A 230 -37.96 -10.82 -4.03
CA ALA A 230 -38.45 -12.11 -4.47
C ALA A 230 -37.26 -13.07 -4.62
N LYS A 231 -37.33 -14.19 -3.92
CA LYS A 231 -36.27 -15.20 -3.93
C LYS A 231 -36.26 -15.96 -5.26
N GLU A 232 -35.14 -16.62 -5.54
CA GLU A 232 -35.04 -17.50 -6.71
C GLU A 232 -36.18 -18.54 -6.69
N GLY A 233 -36.83 -18.74 -7.85
CA GLY A 233 -37.96 -19.65 -7.99
C GLY A 233 -39.32 -19.14 -7.50
N GLU A 234 -39.38 -17.96 -6.85
CA GLU A 234 -40.65 -17.36 -6.41
C GLU A 234 -41.39 -16.74 -7.59
N ALA A 235 -42.37 -17.47 -8.14
CA ALA A 235 -43.09 -17.08 -9.35
C ALA A 235 -44.14 -15.98 -9.13
N PRO A 236 -44.33 -15.06 -10.09
CA PRO A 236 -45.43 -14.11 -10.08
C PRO A 236 -46.79 -14.82 -10.08
N GLY A 237 -47.78 -14.24 -9.39
CA GLY A 237 -49.07 -14.88 -9.09
C GLY A 237 -49.16 -15.50 -7.70
N THR A 238 -48.04 -15.63 -6.99
CA THR A 238 -48.02 -15.89 -5.55
C THR A 238 -48.21 -14.59 -4.76
N PRO A 239 -49.16 -14.53 -3.81
CA PRO A 239 -49.57 -13.27 -3.17
C PRO A 239 -48.52 -12.67 -2.22
N THR A 240 -47.41 -13.37 -1.96
CA THR A 240 -46.45 -13.01 -0.90
C THR A 240 -45.34 -12.07 -1.37
N ALA A 241 -44.94 -12.11 -2.64
CA ALA A 241 -43.88 -11.25 -3.18
C ALA A 241 -44.34 -10.37 -4.35
N TRP A 242 -45.35 -10.82 -5.09
CA TRP A 242 -45.71 -10.23 -6.37
C TRP A 242 -47.12 -9.64 -6.33
N GLN A 243 -47.26 -8.44 -6.88
CA GLN A 243 -48.54 -7.81 -7.13
C GLN A 243 -48.75 -7.61 -8.62
N LEU A 244 -49.97 -7.90 -9.08
CA LEU A 244 -50.36 -7.65 -10.47
C LEU A 244 -50.39 -6.14 -10.73
N ALA A 245 -49.55 -5.68 -11.66
CA ALA A 245 -49.45 -4.27 -12.04
C ALA A 245 -50.18 -3.98 -13.36
N ILE A 246 -50.04 -4.88 -14.34
CA ILE A 246 -50.61 -4.73 -15.68
C ILE A 246 -51.32 -6.04 -16.04
N LYS A 247 -52.63 -5.96 -16.30
CA LYS A 247 -53.40 -7.12 -16.78
C LYS A 247 -53.06 -7.41 -18.23
N ARG A 248 -53.02 -8.70 -18.59
CA ARG A 248 -52.93 -9.13 -20.00
C ARG A 248 -54.06 -8.53 -20.84
N GLY A 249 -53.78 -8.20 -22.10
CA GLY A 249 -54.70 -7.49 -22.98
C GLY A 249 -56.09 -8.15 -23.13
N LYS A 250 -56.18 -9.48 -23.07
CA LYS A 250 -57.45 -10.22 -23.11
C LYS A 250 -58.40 -9.92 -21.94
N ASP A 251 -57.85 -9.52 -20.79
CA ASP A 251 -58.61 -9.22 -19.57
C ASP A 251 -58.91 -7.70 -19.43
N GLY A 252 -58.44 -6.88 -20.37
CA GLY A 252 -58.79 -5.47 -20.46
C GLY A 252 -60.24 -5.32 -20.91
N LYS A 253 -61.02 -4.49 -20.23
CA LYS A 253 -62.35 -4.11 -20.70
C LYS A 253 -62.13 -3.29 -21.98
N ASP A 254 -62.70 -3.71 -23.11
CA ASP A 254 -62.63 -2.93 -24.35
C ASP A 254 -63.01 -1.48 -24.05
N ALA A 255 -62.12 -0.54 -24.38
CA ALA A 255 -62.43 0.87 -24.40
C ALA A 255 -63.40 1.11 -25.56
N ARG A 256 -64.67 0.74 -25.39
CA ARG A 256 -65.72 1.14 -26.33
C ARG A 256 -65.90 2.66 -26.21
N PRO A 257 -65.88 3.40 -27.34
CA PRO A 257 -66.19 4.83 -27.34
C PRO A 257 -67.63 5.12 -26.93
#